data_AF-A0A4Q6C155-F1
#
_entry.id   AF-A0A4Q6C155-F1
#
_cell.length_a   1.000
_cell.length_b   1.000
_cell.length_c   1.000
_cell.angle_alpha   90.00
_cell.angle_beta   90.00
_cell.angle_gamma   90.00
#
_symmetry.space_group_name_H-M   'P 1'
#
loop_
_entity.id
_entity.type
_entity.pdbx_description
1 polymer ?
#
loop_
_entity_poly.entity_id
_entity_poly.type
_entity_poly.pdbx_seq_one_letter_code
_entity_poly.pdbx_strand_id
1 'polypeptide(L)'
;MAVNSRKENGRQLGPLIREFFLATQFGSQLIVVTLIFIGLAGFFAFRAFTEQYVQIQEIFQVIDAEMQHELVMNDIVRQNMVGLLVSIIAYIAAMIFFIVRSHHKYTGPLVAVTKFTQSITNGYYSARVNLRKKDTHMRELETALNEMAKELERRHGNGIDPSKTV
;
A
#
# COMPACT_ATOMS: atom_id res chain seq x y z
N MET A 1 23.73 -49.12 4.21
CA MET A 1 22.52 -48.49 3.63
C MET A 1 22.06 -47.38 4.56
N ALA A 2 22.42 -46.14 4.28
CA ALA A 2 22.05 -45.00 5.11
C ALA A 2 20.74 -44.39 4.59
N VAL A 3 19.71 -44.43 5.44
CA VAL A 3 18.38 -43.85 5.20
C VAL A 3 18.52 -42.33 5.18
N ASN A 4 18.36 -41.75 3.99
CA ASN A 4 18.34 -40.30 3.78
C ASN A 4 16.99 -39.77 4.32
N SER A 5 16.96 -39.36 5.59
CA SER A 5 15.83 -38.62 6.14
C SER A 5 15.86 -37.19 5.59
N ARG A 6 15.21 -36.99 4.43
CA ARG A 6 14.73 -35.67 4.02
C ARG A 6 13.80 -35.19 5.13
N LYS A 7 14.34 -34.40 6.08
CA LYS A 7 13.53 -33.52 6.92
C LYS A 7 12.79 -32.60 5.96
N GLU A 8 11.51 -32.88 5.76
CA GLU A 8 10.59 -31.93 5.18
C GLU A 8 10.70 -30.67 6.03
N ASN A 9 11.25 -29.60 5.43
CA ASN A 9 11.17 -28.27 5.99
C ASN A 9 9.69 -27.93 6.05
N GLY A 10 9.06 -28.23 7.19
CA GLY A 10 7.72 -27.77 7.51
C GLY A 10 7.71 -26.27 7.25
N ARG A 11 6.99 -25.87 6.20
CA ARG A 11 6.79 -24.47 5.83
C ARG A 11 6.39 -23.74 7.11
N GLN A 12 7.31 -22.96 7.66
CA GLN A 12 7.05 -22.23 8.89
C GLN A 12 5.86 -21.32 8.60
N LEU A 13 4.75 -21.54 9.30
CA LEU A 13 3.50 -20.80 9.11
C LEU A 13 3.66 -19.31 9.45
N GLY A 14 4.66 -18.95 10.27
CA GLY A 14 4.93 -17.58 10.71
C GLY A 14 5.14 -16.59 9.56
N PRO A 15 6.08 -16.83 8.63
CA PRO A 15 6.29 -15.99 7.44
C PRO A 15 5.02 -15.75 6.60
N LEU A 16 4.24 -16.82 6.33
CA LEU A 16 2.99 -16.73 5.57
C LEU A 16 1.92 -15.90 6.28
N ILE A 17 1.79 -16.08 7.60
CA ILE A 17 0.88 -15.30 8.43
C ILE A 17 1.31 -13.83 8.41
N ARG A 18 2.61 -13.53 8.51
CA ARG A 18 3.09 -12.14 8.52
C ARG A 18 2.92 -11.41 7.18
N GLU A 19 3.14 -12.10 6.06
CA GLU A 19 2.84 -11.59 4.72
C GLU A 19 1.35 -11.33 4.54
N PHE A 20 0.50 -12.24 5.02
CA PHE A 20 -0.95 -12.05 5.08
C PHE A 20 -1.32 -10.82 5.92
N PHE A 21 -0.73 -10.63 7.10
CA PHE A 21 -0.99 -9.47 7.96
C PHE A 21 -0.50 -8.14 7.34
N LEU A 22 0.62 -8.13 6.61
CA LEU A 22 1.09 -6.94 5.89
C LEU A 22 0.18 -6.58 4.71
N ALA A 23 -0.25 -7.57 3.94
CA ALA A 23 -1.27 -7.39 2.91
C ALA A 23 -2.61 -6.94 3.52
N THR A 24 -2.95 -7.45 4.70
CA THR A 24 -4.16 -7.07 5.46
C THR A 24 -4.06 -5.65 6.01
N GLN A 25 -2.89 -5.17 6.43
CA GLN A 25 -2.73 -3.78 6.88
C GLN A 25 -2.84 -2.77 5.75
N PHE A 26 -2.29 -3.06 4.58
CA PHE A 26 -2.49 -2.20 3.40
C PHE A 26 -3.95 -2.26 2.92
N GLY A 27 -4.51 -3.47 2.84
CA GLY A 27 -5.91 -3.68 2.50
C GLY A 27 -6.87 -2.97 3.46
N SER A 28 -6.60 -3.02 4.77
CA SER A 28 -7.44 -2.35 5.78
C SER A 28 -7.36 -0.84 5.67
N GLN A 29 -6.17 -0.27 5.43
CA GLN A 29 -6.03 1.17 5.17
C GLN A 29 -6.82 1.60 3.92
N LEU A 30 -6.75 0.82 2.85
CA LEU A 30 -7.48 1.08 1.61
C LEU A 30 -9.00 0.97 1.82
N ILE A 31 -9.46 -0.05 2.54
CA ILE A 31 -10.87 -0.22 2.91
C ILE A 31 -11.35 0.97 3.77
N VAL A 32 -10.60 1.36 4.79
CA VAL A 32 -10.98 2.49 5.66
C VAL A 32 -11.06 3.80 4.86
N VAL A 33 -10.07 4.09 4.01
CA VAL A 33 -10.08 5.29 3.16
C VAL A 33 -11.26 5.25 2.18
N THR A 34 -11.56 4.07 1.61
CA THR A 34 -12.70 3.88 0.70
C THR A 34 -14.03 4.07 1.42
N LEU A 35 -14.18 3.55 2.64
CA LEU A 35 -15.39 3.73 3.46
C LEU A 35 -15.59 5.20 3.85
N ILE A 36 -14.53 5.91 4.23
CA ILE A 36 -14.58 7.35 4.49
C ILE A 36 -15.02 8.10 3.24
N PHE A 37 -14.46 7.76 2.08
CA PHE A 37 -14.85 8.38 0.81
C PHE A 37 -16.31 8.10 0.47
N ILE A 38 -16.78 6.85 0.57
CA ILE A 38 -18.17 6.49 0.32
C ILE A 38 -19.10 7.23 1.28
N GLY A 39 -18.73 7.32 2.56
CA GLY A 39 -19.50 8.07 3.57
C GLY A 39 -19.60 9.56 3.24
N LEU A 40 -18.48 10.19 2.85
CA LEU A 40 -18.47 11.60 2.44
C LEU A 40 -19.25 11.81 1.14
N ALA A 41 -19.03 10.99 0.12
CA ALA A 41 -19.74 11.07 -1.15
C ALA A 41 -21.25 10.85 -0.97
N GLY A 42 -21.64 9.88 -0.14
CA GLY A 42 -23.03 9.62 0.23
C GLY A 42 -23.65 10.80 0.98
N PHE A 43 -22.92 11.40 1.93
CA PHE A 43 -23.38 12.60 2.64
C PHE A 43 -23.60 13.78 1.70
N PHE A 44 -22.65 14.07 0.80
CA PHE A 44 -22.78 15.13 -0.20
C PHE A 44 -23.92 14.86 -1.17
N ALA A 45 -24.06 13.63 -1.66
CA ALA A 45 -25.17 13.23 -2.52
C ALA A 45 -26.52 13.42 -1.81
N PHE A 46 -26.65 13.00 -0.55
CA PHE A 46 -27.87 13.19 0.23
C PHE A 46 -28.22 14.67 0.42
N ARG A 47 -27.21 15.51 0.75
CA ARG A 47 -27.36 16.96 0.85
C ARG A 47 -27.85 17.58 -0.45
N ALA A 48 -27.18 17.23 -1.55
CA ALA A 48 -27.52 17.67 -2.90
C ALA A 48 -28.95 17.30 -3.30
N PHE A 49 -29.36 16.04 -3.05
CA PHE A 49 -30.72 15.58 -3.31
C PHE A 49 -31.76 16.32 -2.46
N THR A 50 -31.46 16.59 -1.19
CA THR A 50 -32.37 17.30 -0.28
C THR A 50 -32.58 18.75 -0.73
N GLU A 51 -31.49 19.45 -1.07
CA GLU A 51 -31.54 20.82 -1.58
C GLU A 51 -32.29 20.89 -2.92
N GLN A 52 -32.00 19.94 -3.82
CA GLN A 52 -32.70 19.82 -5.09
C GLN A 52 -34.21 19.56 -4.90
N TYR A 53 -34.58 18.71 -3.94
CA TYR A 53 -35.99 18.42 -3.64
C TYR A 53 -36.74 19.66 -3.15
N VAL A 54 -36.16 20.43 -2.23
CA VAL A 54 -36.77 21.66 -1.69
C VAL A 54 -36.98 22.70 -2.79
N GLN A 55 -35.98 22.94 -3.63
CA GLN A 55 -36.10 23.92 -4.72
C GLN A 55 -37.08 23.48 -5.80
N ILE A 56 -37.12 22.19 -6.13
CA ILE A 56 -38.12 21.65 -7.04
C ILE A 56 -39.53 21.91 -6.50
N GLN A 57 -39.79 21.63 -5.22
CA GLN A 57 -41.10 21.91 -4.61
C GLN A 57 -41.46 23.40 -4.65
N GLU A 58 -40.50 24.29 -4.42
CA GLU A 58 -40.71 25.74 -4.43
C GLU A 58 -41.01 26.25 -5.86
N ILE A 59 -40.27 25.77 -6.86
CA ILE A 59 -40.46 26.13 -8.28
C ILE A 59 -41.80 25.61 -8.82
N PHE A 60 -42.21 24.39 -8.43
CA PHE A 60 -43.49 23.81 -8.85
C PHE A 60 -44.72 24.55 -8.30
N GLN A 61 -44.58 25.34 -7.23
CA GLN A 61 -45.68 26.12 -6.67
C GLN A 61 -45.87 27.50 -7.32
N VAL A 62 -44.88 28.02 -8.07
CA VAL A 62 -44.84 29.47 -8.40
C VAL A 62 -44.66 29.79 -9.90
N ILE A 63 -44.23 28.84 -10.76
CA ILE A 63 -43.76 29.17 -12.13
C ILE A 63 -44.50 28.39 -13.24
N ASP A 64 -44.72 29.02 -14.41
CA ASP A 64 -45.20 28.38 -15.65
C ASP A 64 -44.28 27.24 -16.10
N ALA A 65 -44.88 26.13 -16.56
CA ALA A 65 -44.20 24.85 -16.84
C ALA A 65 -43.00 24.94 -17.81
N GLU A 66 -42.95 25.97 -18.66
CA GLU A 66 -41.90 26.14 -19.68
C GLU A 66 -40.60 26.72 -19.10
N MET A 67 -40.65 27.60 -18.09
CA MET A 67 -39.46 28.17 -17.45
C MET A 67 -38.87 27.30 -16.31
N GLN A 68 -39.65 26.34 -15.81
CA GLN A 68 -39.22 25.47 -14.70
C GLN A 68 -38.02 24.58 -15.08
N HIS A 69 -37.94 24.15 -16.35
CA HIS A 69 -36.93 23.17 -16.75
C HIS A 69 -35.53 23.77 -16.88
N GLU A 70 -35.38 25.00 -17.38
CA GLU A 70 -34.07 25.65 -17.56
C GLU A 70 -33.43 26.08 -16.23
N LEU A 71 -34.23 26.62 -15.30
CA LEU A 71 -33.73 27.12 -14.01
C LEU A 71 -33.28 25.99 -13.08
N VAL A 72 -34.04 24.89 -13.01
CA VAL A 72 -33.71 23.73 -12.16
C VAL A 72 -32.47 23.00 -12.67
N MET A 73 -32.30 22.90 -13.99
CA MET A 73 -31.21 22.10 -14.57
C MET A 73 -29.88 22.82 -14.63
N ASN A 74 -29.82 24.15 -14.60
CA ASN A 74 -28.55 24.85 -14.83
C ASN A 74 -27.73 25.07 -13.55
N ASP A 75 -28.29 25.65 -12.49
CA ASP A 75 -27.49 26.04 -11.32
C ASP A 75 -27.28 24.88 -10.33
N ILE A 76 -28.32 24.11 -10.05
CA ILE A 76 -28.28 23.02 -9.06
C ILE A 76 -27.39 21.89 -9.56
N VAL A 77 -27.63 21.45 -10.79
CA VAL A 77 -26.85 20.37 -11.41
C VAL A 77 -25.40 20.79 -11.54
N ARG A 78 -25.13 22.05 -11.92
CA ARG A 78 -23.75 22.55 -12.04
C ARG A 78 -23.05 22.57 -10.67
N GLN A 79 -23.68 23.08 -9.61
CA GLN A 79 -23.06 23.15 -8.29
C GLN A 79 -22.79 21.75 -7.71
N ASN A 80 -23.75 20.83 -7.84
CA ASN A 80 -23.60 19.44 -7.40
C ASN A 80 -22.55 18.68 -8.21
N MET A 81 -22.52 18.89 -9.54
CA MET A 81 -21.52 18.29 -10.42
C MET A 81 -20.11 18.77 -10.07
N VAL A 82 -19.91 20.06 -9.79
CA VAL A 82 -18.62 20.59 -9.35
C VAL A 82 -18.21 19.98 -8.01
N GLY A 83 -19.11 19.91 -7.03
CA GLY A 83 -18.81 19.32 -5.72
C GLY A 83 -18.45 17.83 -5.81
N LEU A 84 -19.17 17.06 -6.64
CA LEU A 84 -18.87 15.66 -6.90
C LEU A 84 -17.53 15.48 -7.61
N LEU A 85 -17.24 16.31 -8.61
CA LEU A 85 -15.96 16.29 -9.34
C LEU A 85 -14.78 16.58 -8.39
N VAL A 86 -14.88 17.61 -7.55
CA VAL A 86 -13.86 17.94 -6.55
C VAL A 86 -13.63 16.78 -5.58
N SER A 87 -14.72 16.13 -5.13
CA SER A 87 -14.64 14.97 -4.23
C SER A 87 -13.92 13.78 -4.87
N ILE A 88 -14.20 13.50 -6.13
CA ILE A 88 -13.52 12.43 -6.90
C ILE A 88 -12.03 12.75 -7.05
N ILE A 89 -11.68 13.99 -7.42
CA ILE A 89 -10.28 14.41 -7.57
C ILE A 89 -9.53 14.29 -6.24
N ALA A 90 -10.14 14.74 -5.14
CA ALA A 90 -9.55 14.63 -3.80
C ALA A 90 -9.31 13.16 -3.40
N TYR A 91 -10.25 12.27 -3.72
CA TYR A 91 -10.10 10.84 -3.49
C TYR A 91 -8.96 10.22 -4.30
N ILE A 92 -8.88 10.52 -5.60
CA ILE A 92 -7.79 10.05 -6.46
C ILE A 92 -6.44 10.53 -5.91
N ALA A 93 -6.33 11.80 -5.52
CA ALA A 93 -5.12 12.35 -4.95
C ALA A 93 -4.72 11.65 -3.64
N ALA A 94 -5.69 11.40 -2.74
CA ALA A 94 -5.46 10.65 -1.51
C ALA A 94 -5.00 9.22 -1.80
N MET A 95 -5.63 8.53 -2.76
CA MET A 95 -5.25 7.18 -3.16
C MET A 95 -3.83 7.12 -3.72
N ILE A 96 -3.47 8.03 -4.63
CA ILE A 96 -2.10 8.13 -5.16
C ILE A 96 -1.11 8.35 -4.02
N PHE A 97 -1.40 9.26 -3.09
CA PHE A 97 -0.55 9.52 -1.93
C PHE A 97 -0.33 8.26 -1.08
N PHE A 98 -1.39 7.51 -0.76
CA PHE A 98 -1.30 6.28 0.01
C PHE A 98 -0.51 5.18 -0.71
N ILE A 99 -0.72 5.01 -2.02
CA ILE A 99 0.01 4.04 -2.84
C ILE A 99 1.50 4.38 -2.86
N VAL A 100 1.84 5.64 -3.18
CA VAL A 100 3.24 6.10 -3.25
C VAL A 100 3.93 5.96 -1.90
N ARG A 101 3.28 6.39 -0.82
CA ARG A 101 3.80 6.24 0.55
C ARG A 101 4.04 4.78 0.90
N SER A 102 3.11 3.90 0.57
CA SER A 102 3.21 2.47 0.85
C SER A 102 4.33 1.84 0.03
N HIS A 103 4.40 2.14 -1.26
CA HIS A 103 5.46 1.66 -2.13
C HIS A 103 6.85 2.06 -1.61
N HIS A 104 7.07 3.35 -1.28
CA HIS A 104 8.35 3.79 -0.73
C HIS A 104 8.72 3.13 0.61
N LYS A 105 7.72 2.75 1.42
CA LYS A 105 7.94 2.05 2.68
C LYS A 105 8.50 0.64 2.45
N TYR A 106 8.03 -0.08 1.43
CA TYR A 106 8.40 -1.48 1.19
C TYR A 106 9.54 -1.68 0.19
N THR A 107 9.65 -0.84 -0.84
CA THR A 107 10.67 -1.00 -1.89
C THR A 107 12.09 -0.81 -1.35
N GLY A 108 12.31 0.13 -0.44
CA GLY A 108 13.65 0.41 0.09
C GLY A 108 14.30 -0.78 0.83
N PRO A 109 13.62 -1.38 1.81
CA PRO A 109 14.10 -2.59 2.47
C PRO A 109 14.34 -3.77 1.51
N LEU A 110 13.45 -3.96 0.52
CA LEU A 110 13.61 -5.03 -0.48
C LEU A 110 14.88 -4.85 -1.30
N VAL A 111 15.19 -3.63 -1.75
CA VAL A 111 16.44 -3.34 -2.48
C VAL A 111 17.67 -3.67 -1.62
N ALA A 112 17.64 -3.36 -0.33
CA ALA A 112 18.74 -3.70 0.58
C ALA A 112 18.92 -5.22 0.72
N VAL A 113 17.82 -5.97 0.83
CA VAL A 113 17.84 -7.44 0.84
C VAL A 113 18.39 -7.98 -0.48
N THR A 114 17.93 -7.49 -1.64
CA THR A 114 18.42 -7.93 -2.95
C THR A 114 19.93 -7.70 -3.09
N LYS A 115 20.44 -6.53 -2.72
CA LYS A 115 21.88 -6.23 -2.77
C LYS A 115 22.69 -7.11 -1.84
N PHE A 116 22.16 -7.39 -0.65
CA PHE A 116 22.78 -8.32 0.28
C PHE A 116 22.83 -9.74 -0.30
N THR A 117 21.72 -10.26 -0.82
CA THR A 117 21.69 -11.58 -1.47
C THR A 117 22.68 -11.65 -2.63
N GLN A 118 22.75 -10.62 -3.49
CA GLN A 118 23.73 -10.54 -4.57
C GLN A 118 25.18 -10.57 -4.04
N SER A 119 25.46 -9.89 -2.93
CA SER A 119 26.78 -9.90 -2.31
C SER A 119 27.16 -11.30 -1.82
N ILE A 120 26.23 -11.98 -1.16
CA ILE A 120 26.41 -13.35 -0.66
C ILE A 120 26.58 -14.34 -1.83
N THR A 121 25.80 -14.21 -2.91
CA THR A 121 25.95 -15.08 -4.09
C THR A 121 27.27 -14.89 -4.81
N ASN A 122 27.87 -13.70 -4.71
CA ASN A 122 29.18 -13.39 -5.26
C ASN A 122 30.35 -13.79 -4.33
N GLY A 123 30.06 -14.46 -3.20
CA GLY A 123 31.07 -14.92 -2.25
C GLY A 123 31.47 -13.91 -1.16
N TYR A 124 30.87 -12.71 -1.13
CA TYR A 124 31.17 -11.69 -0.12
C TYR A 124 30.42 -11.94 1.19
N TYR A 125 30.86 -12.92 1.98
CA TYR A 125 30.18 -13.36 3.21
C TYR A 125 30.33 -12.41 4.40
N SER A 126 31.26 -11.45 4.35
CA SER A 126 31.41 -10.41 5.37
C SER A 126 30.34 -9.32 5.27
N ALA A 127 29.57 -9.28 4.18
CA ALA A 127 28.45 -8.36 4.02
C ALA A 127 27.42 -8.56 5.14
N ARG A 128 26.79 -7.45 5.57
CA ARG A 128 25.70 -7.45 6.53
C ARG A 128 24.57 -6.60 5.99
N VAL A 129 23.34 -7.08 6.16
CA VAL A 129 22.14 -6.29 5.86
C VAL A 129 21.80 -5.45 7.08
N ASN A 130 21.59 -4.15 6.88
CA ASN A 130 21.17 -3.22 7.92
C ASN A 130 19.92 -2.49 7.44
N LEU A 131 18.77 -2.84 8.00
CA LEU A 131 17.49 -2.21 7.64
C LEU A 131 17.24 -0.99 8.53
N ARG A 132 16.42 -0.03 8.06
CA ARG A 132 16.20 1.23 8.81
C ARG A 132 15.39 0.95 10.06
N LYS A 133 15.57 1.75 11.12
CA LYS A 133 14.84 1.58 12.42
C LYS A 133 13.32 1.48 12.25
N LYS A 134 12.77 2.23 11.29
CA LYS A 134 11.34 2.25 10.96
C LYS A 134 10.83 0.97 10.27
N ASP A 135 11.72 0.12 9.76
CA ASP A 135 11.38 -1.12 9.06
C ASP A 135 11.26 -2.29 10.05
N THR A 136 10.54 -2.05 11.16
CA THR A 136 10.43 -2.98 12.30
C THR A 136 9.90 -4.35 11.92
N HIS A 137 8.99 -4.39 10.94
CA HIS A 137 8.40 -5.62 10.39
C HIS A 137 9.40 -6.56 9.70
N MET A 138 10.61 -6.11 9.35
CA MET A 138 11.63 -6.92 8.68
C MET A 138 12.83 -7.24 9.59
N ARG A 139 12.76 -6.92 10.88
CA ARG A 139 13.89 -7.10 11.82
C ARG A 139 14.30 -8.55 11.98
N GLU A 140 13.34 -9.47 12.04
CA GLU A 140 13.64 -10.91 12.11
C GLU A 140 14.32 -11.41 10.83
N LEU A 141 13.90 -10.90 9.66
CA LEU A 141 14.54 -11.24 8.38
C LEU A 141 15.98 -10.72 8.34
N GLU A 142 16.21 -9.48 8.77
CA GLU A 142 17.54 -8.90 8.88
C GLU A 142 18.46 -9.74 9.78
N THR A 143 17.97 -10.15 10.97
CA THR A 143 18.73 -11.02 11.88
C THR A 143 19.04 -12.36 11.22
N ALA A 144 18.04 -13.03 10.62
CA ALA A 144 18.22 -14.33 9.98
C ALA A 144 19.22 -14.27 8.80
N LEU A 145 19.15 -13.21 7.99
CA LEU A 145 20.08 -12.99 6.88
C LEU A 145 21.51 -12.76 7.37
N ASN A 146 21.69 -11.97 8.43
CA ASN A 146 23.01 -11.73 9.02
C ASN A 146 23.59 -12.98 9.69
N GLU A 147 22.76 -13.81 10.34
CA GLU A 147 23.18 -15.10 10.88
C GLU A 147 23.59 -16.07 9.78
N MET A 148 22.84 -16.11 8.67
CA MET A 148 23.21 -16.90 7.49
C MET A 148 24.57 -16.46 6.94
N ALA A 149 24.82 -15.15 6.78
CA ALA A 149 26.12 -14.65 6.33
C ALA A 149 27.25 -15.04 7.28
N LYS A 150 27.03 -14.92 8.60
CA LYS A 150 28.00 -15.33 9.62
C LYS A 150 28.35 -16.82 9.53
N GLU A 151 27.35 -17.66 9.29
CA GLU A 151 27.59 -19.10 9.15
C GLU A 151 28.30 -19.46 7.84
N LEU A 152 28.01 -18.76 6.74
CA LEU A 152 28.75 -18.90 5.48
C LEU A 152 30.21 -18.46 5.61
N GLU A 153 30.44 -17.31 6.25
CA GLU A 153 31.78 -16.79 6.56
C GLU A 153 32.58 -17.77 7.43
N ARG A 154 31.92 -18.40 8.42
CA ARG A 154 32.55 -19.44 9.25
C ARG A 154 32.97 -20.68 8.45
N ARG A 155 32.16 -21.09 7.46
CA ARG A 155 32.39 -22.32 6.67
C ARG A 155 33.42 -22.13 5.56
N HIS A 156 33.36 -20.99 4.89
CA HIS A 156 34.12 -20.73 3.66
C HIS A 156 35.27 -19.73 3.89
N GLY A 157 35.41 -19.18 5.10
CA GLY A 157 36.30 -18.07 5.40
C GLY A 157 35.77 -16.75 4.87
N ASN A 158 36.55 -15.69 5.01
CA ASN A 158 36.29 -14.43 4.30
C ASN A 158 36.47 -14.72 2.81
N GLY A 159 35.35 -14.97 2.12
CA GLY A 159 35.33 -15.36 0.72
C GLY A 159 36.19 -14.43 -0.15
N ILE A 160 36.84 -15.06 -1.13
CA ILE A 160 37.82 -14.55 -2.10
C ILE A 160 38.07 -13.04 -1.98
N ASP A 161 39.23 -12.70 -1.40
CA ASP A 161 39.82 -11.37 -1.47
C ASP A 161 40.18 -11.10 -2.95
N PRO A 162 39.48 -10.19 -3.65
CA PRO A 162 39.77 -9.90 -5.05
C PRO A 162 41.16 -9.28 -5.25
N SER A 163 41.86 -8.87 -4.18
CA SER A 163 43.25 -8.41 -4.23
C SER A 163 44.29 -9.54 -4.36
N LYS A 164 43.87 -10.82 -4.24
CA LYS A 164 44.76 -11.99 -4.37
C LYS A 164 44.64 -12.74 -5.70
N THR A 165 43.82 -12.23 -6.62
CA THR A 165 43.77 -12.66 -8.03
C THR A 165 44.50 -11.62 -8.88
N VAL A 166 45.83 -11.65 -8.82
CA VAL A 166 46.73 -11.05 -9.82
C VAL A 166 47.74 -12.12 -10.23
#